data_AF-A5DMY9-F1
#
_entry.id   AF-A5DMY9-F1
#
_cell.length_a   1.000
_cell.length_b   1.000
_cell.length_c   1.000
_cell.angle_alpha   90.00
_cell.angle_beta   90.00
_cell.angle_gamma   90.00
#
_symmetry.space_group_name_H-M   'P 1'
#
loop_
_entity.id
_entity.type
_entity.pdbx_description
1 polymer ?
#
loop_
_entity_poly.entity_id
_entity_poly.type
_entity_poly.pdbx_seq_one_letter_code
_entity_poly.pdbx_strand_id
1 'polypeptide(L)'
;MNLAQFNHAISTFHKFVADNLYHQNKPVPVTGYCKHAENRKYSFMVMEINEYSIESVITFHPFYQVPVMYFRVLSNSNNQALSIDQIAKIFSDFSPTSVTLDSPEVVPGVWFCIHPCETAQQMETCSTTNPEEYLRLWYAFYGVGATFPTISVRPTIND
;
A
#
# COMPACT_ATOMS: atom_id res chain seq x y z
N MET A 1 1.63 -7.92 15.01
CA MET A 1 2.36 -6.63 15.17
C MET A 1 1.44 -5.64 15.88
N ASN A 2 1.95 -4.82 16.80
CA ASN A 2 1.17 -3.78 17.48
C ASN A 2 1.45 -2.36 16.92
N LEU A 3 0.66 -1.36 17.35
CA LEU A 3 0.78 0.03 16.88
C LEU A 3 2.18 0.63 17.10
N ALA A 4 2.82 0.36 18.24
CA ALA A 4 4.15 0.89 18.54
C ALA A 4 5.22 0.33 17.59
N GLN A 5 5.14 -0.98 17.32
CA GLN A 5 5.99 -1.66 16.33
C GLN A 5 5.76 -1.11 14.92
N PHE A 6 4.50 -0.92 14.52
CA PHE A 6 4.16 -0.31 13.24
C PHE A 6 4.74 1.10 13.11
N ASN A 7 4.52 1.97 14.10
CA ASN A 7 5.02 3.34 14.12
C ASN A 7 6.55 3.41 14.07
N HIS A 8 7.23 2.43 14.65
CA HIS A 8 8.68 2.35 14.56
C HIS A 8 9.15 1.98 13.15
N ALA A 9 8.51 1.00 12.51
CA ALA A 9 8.96 0.41 11.25
C ALA A 9 8.49 1.12 9.97
N ILE A 10 7.35 1.83 10.00
CA ILE A 10 6.69 2.33 8.79
C ILE A 10 7.56 3.28 7.95
N SER A 11 8.45 4.05 8.58
CA SER A 11 9.36 4.96 7.87
C SER A 11 10.47 4.22 7.13
N THR A 12 11.06 3.19 7.73
CA THR A 12 12.04 2.33 7.05
C THR A 12 11.36 1.57 5.91
N PHE A 13 10.16 1.03 6.17
CA PHE A 13 9.37 0.35 5.17
C PHE A 13 9.00 1.26 3.99
N HIS A 14 8.57 2.49 4.24
CA HIS A 14 8.26 3.48 3.19
C HIS A 14 9.45 3.65 2.24
N LYS A 15 10.64 3.89 2.80
CA LYS A 15 11.87 4.03 2.02
C LYS A 15 12.18 2.76 1.23
N PHE A 16 12.07 1.61 1.88
CA PHE A 16 12.29 0.32 1.22
C PHE A 16 11.38 0.13 -0.01
N VAL A 17 10.08 0.43 0.11
CA VAL A 17 9.16 0.34 -1.03
C VAL A 17 9.54 1.34 -2.11
N ALA A 18 9.82 2.60 -1.74
CA ALA A 18 10.15 3.64 -2.71
C ALA A 18 11.41 3.33 -3.53
N ASP A 19 12.41 2.73 -2.91
CA ASP A 19 13.68 2.39 -3.55
C ASP A 19 13.59 1.11 -4.41
N ASN A 20 12.56 0.29 -4.26
CA ASN A 20 12.52 -1.08 -4.80
C ASN A 20 11.22 -1.44 -5.52
N LEU A 21 10.38 -0.48 -5.91
CA LEU A 21 9.12 -0.75 -6.60
C LEU A 21 9.33 -0.91 -8.12
N TYR A 22 8.73 -1.96 -8.69
CA TYR A 22 8.80 -2.26 -10.12
C TYR A 22 7.41 -2.58 -10.68
N HIS A 23 7.17 -2.17 -11.93
CA HIS A 23 6.02 -2.56 -12.72
C HIS A 23 6.52 -3.13 -14.05
N GLN A 24 6.15 -4.38 -14.37
CA GLN A 24 6.58 -5.07 -15.60
C GLN A 24 8.10 -5.00 -15.85
N ASN A 25 8.89 -5.24 -14.79
CA ASN A 25 10.37 -5.20 -14.79
C ASN A 25 11.00 -3.80 -14.98
N LYS A 26 10.22 -2.72 -14.95
CA LYS A 26 10.74 -1.34 -14.96
C LYS A 26 10.62 -0.71 -13.57
N PRO A 27 11.63 0.03 -13.08
CA PRO A 27 11.50 0.79 -11.84
C PRO A 27 10.30 1.75 -11.93
N VAL A 28 9.53 1.83 -10.85
CA VAL A 28 8.41 2.76 -10.72
C VAL A 28 8.90 3.93 -9.86
N PRO A 29 8.85 5.18 -10.36
CA PRO A 29 9.09 6.33 -9.52
C PRO A 29 8.07 6.37 -8.39
N VAL A 30 8.56 6.39 -7.15
CA VAL A 30 7.74 6.57 -5.95
C VAL A 30 8.15 7.86 -5.28
N THR A 31 7.18 8.75 -5.09
CA THR A 31 7.33 9.93 -4.24
C THR A 31 6.42 9.81 -3.03
N GLY A 32 6.68 10.59 -1.98
CA GLY A 32 5.85 10.51 -0.78
C GLY A 32 6.56 10.96 0.48
N TYR A 33 5.90 10.73 1.60
CA TYR A 33 6.42 11.07 2.92
C TYR A 33 5.72 10.26 4.01
N CYS A 34 6.37 10.15 5.17
CA CYS A 34 5.70 9.71 6.38
C CYS A 34 5.23 10.92 7.19
N LYS A 35 3.99 10.87 7.70
CA LYS A 35 3.45 11.87 8.62
C LYS A 35 3.14 11.22 9.96
N HIS A 36 3.25 12.01 11.01
CA HIS A 36 2.79 11.67 12.35
C HIS A 36 1.58 12.55 12.70
N ALA A 37 0.50 11.94 13.17
CA ALA A 37 -0.65 12.63 13.73
C ALA A 37 -1.09 11.89 14.99
N GLU A 38 -1.24 12.63 16.09
CA GLU A 38 -1.52 12.07 17.41
C GLU A 38 -0.50 10.99 17.82
N ASN A 39 -0.94 9.74 17.96
CA ASN A 39 -0.10 8.58 18.28
C ASN A 39 0.06 7.62 17.08
N ARG A 40 -0.24 8.06 15.86
CA ARG A 40 -0.23 7.25 14.64
C ARG A 40 0.68 7.81 13.58
N LYS A 41 1.37 6.91 12.88
CA LYS A 41 2.09 7.25 11.67
C LYS A 41 1.33 6.79 10.42
N TYR A 42 1.60 7.50 9.34
CA TYR A 42 1.00 7.30 8.04
C TYR A 42 2.12 7.34 7.00
N SER A 43 2.11 6.40 6.07
CA SER A 43 2.98 6.42 4.88
C SER A 43 2.13 6.84 3.69
N PHE A 44 2.46 8.00 3.10
CA PHE A 44 1.86 8.48 1.86
C PHE A 44 2.79 8.17 0.72
N MET A 45 2.32 7.48 -0.32
CA MET A 45 3.11 7.15 -1.50
C MET A 45 2.32 7.44 -2.76
N VAL A 46 3.00 8.02 -3.75
CA VAL A 46 2.49 8.22 -5.11
C VAL A 46 3.39 7.44 -6.05
N MET A 47 2.81 6.46 -6.74
CA MET A 47 3.49 5.55 -7.67
C MET A 47 3.12 5.96 -9.10
N GLU A 48 4.09 6.38 -9.90
CA GLU A 48 3.86 6.85 -11.27
C GLU A 48 3.97 5.71 -12.29
N ILE A 49 2.87 5.39 -12.96
CA ILE A 49 2.76 4.27 -13.91
C ILE A 49 2.13 4.77 -15.21
N ASN A 50 2.97 5.02 -16.21
CA ASN A 50 2.57 5.54 -17.52
C ASN A 50 1.80 6.87 -17.39
N GLU A 51 0.52 6.90 -17.79
CA GLU A 51 -0.36 8.07 -17.74
C GLU A 51 -1.21 8.14 -16.45
N TYR A 52 -0.89 7.30 -15.48
CA TYR A 52 -1.64 7.16 -14.23
C TYR A 52 -0.72 7.24 -13.03
N SER A 53 -1.27 7.72 -11.92
CA SER A 53 -0.64 7.70 -10.62
C SER A 53 -1.49 6.89 -9.66
N ILE A 54 -0.84 6.04 -8.85
CA ILE A 54 -1.49 5.36 -7.73
C ILE A 54 -1.07 6.07 -6.47
N GLU A 55 -1.98 6.83 -5.89
CA GLU A 55 -1.78 7.39 -4.57
C GLU A 55 -2.23 6.38 -3.51
N SER A 56 -1.45 6.26 -2.44
CA SER A 56 -1.75 5.36 -1.34
C SER A 56 -1.42 5.95 0.01
N VAL A 57 -2.19 5.51 1.02
CA VAL A 57 -1.98 5.81 2.42
C VAL A 57 -1.94 4.48 3.18
N ILE A 58 -0.82 4.21 3.84
CA ILE A 58 -0.68 3.04 4.73
C ILE A 58 -0.68 3.52 6.17
N THR A 59 -1.54 2.93 6.99
CA THR A 59 -1.64 3.19 8.43
C THR A 59 -2.01 1.93 9.20
N PHE A 60 -2.23 2.03 10.50
CA PHE A 60 -2.59 0.92 11.37
C PHE A 60 -4.07 0.98 11.73
N HIS A 61 -4.82 -0.09 11.40
CA HIS A 61 -6.25 -0.16 11.67
C HIS A 61 -6.50 -0.42 13.17
N PRO A 62 -7.26 0.43 13.88
CA PRO A 62 -7.44 0.32 15.34
C PRO A 62 -8.15 -0.95 15.79
N PHE A 63 -9.21 -1.33 15.07
CA PHE A 63 -10.03 -2.50 15.44
C PHE A 63 -9.32 -3.82 15.14
N TYR A 64 -8.91 -4.05 13.89
CA TYR A 64 -8.24 -5.28 13.47
C TYR A 64 -6.79 -5.40 13.93
N GLN A 65 -6.17 -4.32 14.41
CA GLN A 65 -4.78 -4.27 14.88
C GLN A 65 -3.76 -4.79 13.84
N VAL A 66 -3.94 -4.37 12.59
CA VAL A 66 -3.10 -4.72 11.44
C VAL A 66 -2.85 -3.48 10.58
N PRO A 67 -1.81 -3.48 9.72
CA PRO A 67 -1.67 -2.46 8.69
C PRO A 67 -2.85 -2.50 7.72
N VAL A 68 -3.22 -1.33 7.21
CA VAL A 68 -4.25 -1.13 6.19
C VAL A 68 -3.73 -0.20 5.11
N MET A 69 -4.09 -0.46 3.86
CA MET A 69 -3.76 0.37 2.72
C MET A 69 -5.04 0.95 2.11
N TYR A 70 -5.07 2.27 2.04
CA TYR A 70 -6.00 3.02 1.22
C TYR A 70 -5.31 3.41 -0.08
N PHE A 71 -6.03 3.42 -1.20
CA PHE A 71 -5.48 3.88 -2.47
C PHE A 71 -6.54 4.54 -3.36
N ARG A 72 -6.06 5.30 -4.34
CA ARG A 72 -6.83 5.76 -5.49
C ARG A 72 -5.92 5.80 -6.70
N VAL A 73 -6.51 5.60 -7.88
CA VAL A 73 -5.80 5.73 -9.15
C VAL A 73 -6.27 7.01 -9.81
N LEU A 74 -5.35 7.88 -10.20
CA LEU A 74 -5.63 9.16 -10.86
C LEU A 74 -5.14 9.11 -12.31
N SER A 75 -5.87 9.75 -13.23
CA SER A 75 -5.30 10.06 -14.55
C SER A 75 -4.43 11.30 -14.47
N ASN A 76 -3.20 11.21 -14.96
CA ASN A 76 -2.26 12.33 -14.94
C ASN A 76 -2.68 13.47 -15.89
N SER A 77 -3.58 13.20 -16.84
CA SER A 77 -4.07 14.19 -17.80
C SER A 77 -5.01 15.23 -17.19
N ASN A 78 -5.82 14.83 -16.22
CA ASN A 78 -6.91 15.65 -15.68
C ASN A 78 -7.04 15.56 -14.15
N ASN A 79 -6.16 14.80 -13.50
CA ASN A 79 -6.12 14.55 -12.07
C ASN A 79 -7.43 13.98 -11.48
N GLN A 80 -8.22 13.27 -12.29
CA GLN A 80 -9.46 12.65 -11.86
C GLN A 80 -9.23 11.23 -11.34
N ALA A 81 -9.89 10.91 -10.22
CA ALA A 81 -9.92 9.57 -9.67
C ALA A 81 -10.73 8.63 -10.57
N LEU A 82 -10.14 7.46 -10.83
CA LEU A 82 -10.74 6.43 -11.66
C LEU A 82 -11.67 5.54 -10.85
N SER A 83 -12.77 5.13 -11.47
CA SER A 83 -13.65 4.08 -10.95
C SER A 83 -12.98 2.70 -11.03
N ILE A 84 -13.49 1.74 -10.25
CA ILE A 84 -12.97 0.37 -10.23
C ILE A 84 -13.01 -0.29 -11.62
N ASP A 85 -14.05 -0.03 -12.41
CA ASP A 85 -14.19 -0.54 -13.78
C ASP A 85 -13.15 0.05 -14.74
N GLN A 86 -12.76 1.31 -14.53
CA GLN A 86 -11.69 1.94 -15.30
C GLN A 86 -10.34 1.36 -14.90
N ILE A 87 -10.10 1.17 -13.60
CA ILE A 87 -8.87 0.56 -13.08
C ILE A 87 -8.69 -0.85 -13.66
N ALA A 88 -9.72 -1.69 -13.62
CA ALA A 88 -9.66 -3.07 -14.15
C ALA A 88 -9.41 -3.14 -15.66
N LYS A 89 -9.78 -2.10 -16.43
CA LYS A 89 -9.46 -2.00 -17.87
C LYS A 89 -8.01 -1.60 -18.14
N ILE A 90 -7.41 -0.83 -17.24
CA ILE A 90 -6.03 -0.33 -17.37
C ILE A 90 -5.04 -1.36 -16.83
N PHE A 91 -5.36 -1.93 -15.66
CA PHE A 91 -4.60 -2.95 -14.97
C PHE A 91 -5.36 -4.26 -15.09
N SER A 92 -5.13 -5.01 -16.17
CA SER A 92 -5.87 -6.23 -16.49
C SER A 92 -5.78 -7.33 -15.43
N ASP A 93 -4.76 -7.25 -14.58
CA ASP A 93 -4.46 -8.12 -13.45
C ASP A 93 -5.02 -7.61 -12.11
N PHE A 94 -5.66 -6.44 -12.10
CA PHE A 94 -6.25 -5.86 -10.90
C PHE A 94 -7.29 -6.80 -10.28
N SER A 95 -7.17 -7.05 -8.98
CA SER A 95 -8.08 -7.90 -8.23
C SER A 95 -9.04 -7.07 -7.36
N PRO A 96 -10.33 -6.97 -7.71
CA PRO A 96 -11.29 -6.17 -6.95
C PRO A 96 -11.85 -6.86 -5.71
N THR A 97 -11.62 -8.17 -5.53
CA THR A 97 -12.40 -9.04 -4.62
C THR A 97 -12.28 -8.71 -3.14
N SER A 98 -11.28 -7.93 -2.73
CA SER A 98 -11.05 -7.52 -1.33
C SER A 98 -11.07 -6.00 -1.13
N VAL A 99 -11.53 -5.25 -2.13
CA VAL A 99 -11.51 -3.78 -2.11
C VAL A 99 -12.89 -3.22 -1.73
N THR A 100 -12.93 -2.38 -0.71
CA THR A 100 -14.11 -1.61 -0.29
C THR A 100 -13.86 -0.11 -0.48
N LEU A 101 -14.90 0.70 -0.25
CA LEU A 101 -14.76 2.16 -0.20
C LEU A 101 -14.74 2.61 1.26
N ASP A 102 -13.74 3.41 1.62
CA ASP A 102 -13.57 3.96 2.96
C ASP A 102 -12.73 5.25 2.91
N SER A 103 -12.60 5.97 4.02
CA SER A 103 -11.86 7.24 4.09
C SER A 103 -10.72 7.15 5.12
N PRO A 104 -9.46 7.41 4.73
CA PRO A 104 -8.38 7.51 5.71
C PRO A 104 -8.62 8.73 6.62
N GLU A 105 -8.45 8.57 7.93
CA GLU A 105 -8.71 9.61 8.95
C GLU A 105 -8.02 10.96 8.66
N VAL A 106 -6.89 10.93 7.96
CA VAL A 106 -5.99 12.08 7.76
C VAL A 106 -6.12 12.76 6.41
N VAL A 107 -6.90 12.22 5.48
CA VAL A 107 -7.12 12.80 4.14
C VAL A 107 -8.60 12.75 3.79
N PRO A 108 -9.21 13.88 3.41
CA PRO A 108 -10.61 13.90 3.03
C PRO A 108 -10.87 13.14 1.73
N GLY A 109 -12.10 12.63 1.61
CA GLY A 109 -12.59 11.96 0.41
C GLY A 109 -12.67 10.44 0.55
N VAL A 110 -13.31 9.82 -0.42
CA VAL A 110 -13.51 8.36 -0.47
C VAL A 110 -12.37 7.74 -1.27
N TRP A 111 -11.75 6.73 -0.68
CA TRP A 111 -10.64 5.97 -1.23
C TRP A 111 -11.04 4.50 -1.31
N PHE A 112 -10.34 3.75 -2.17
CA PHE A 112 -10.39 2.30 -2.10
C PHE A 112 -9.60 1.83 -0.88
N CYS A 113 -10.12 0.84 -0.17
CA CYS A 113 -9.50 0.26 1.01
C CYS A 113 -9.41 -1.26 0.82
N ILE A 114 -8.24 -1.83 1.07
CA ILE A 114 -8.09 -3.28 1.08
C ILE A 114 -8.57 -3.77 2.45
N HIS A 115 -9.71 -4.46 2.48
CA HIS A 115 -10.41 -4.76 3.72
C HIS A 115 -9.55 -5.68 4.62
N PRO A 116 -9.24 -5.27 5.86
CA PRO A 116 -8.21 -5.93 6.68
C PRO A 116 -8.69 -7.16 7.47
N CYS A 117 -9.92 -7.66 7.25
CA CYS A 117 -10.52 -8.70 8.11
C CYS A 117 -9.74 -10.02 8.15
N GLU A 118 -9.21 -10.45 7.00
CA GLU A 118 -8.45 -11.71 6.90
C GLU A 118 -6.95 -11.51 7.20
N THR A 119 -6.49 -10.25 7.32
CA THR A 119 -5.06 -9.93 7.40
C THR A 119 -4.39 -10.58 8.59
N ALA A 120 -5.02 -10.57 9.76
CA ALA A 120 -4.45 -11.18 10.95
C ALA A 120 -4.21 -12.69 10.74
N GLN A 121 -5.24 -13.41 10.28
CA GLN A 121 -5.20 -14.85 10.06
C GLN A 121 -4.16 -15.25 9.01
N GLN A 122 -4.07 -14.53 7.89
CA GLN A 122 -3.09 -14.87 6.86
C GLN A 122 -1.65 -14.53 7.31
N MET A 123 -1.47 -13.44 8.06
CA MET A 123 -0.15 -13.06 8.58
C MET A 123 0.32 -13.93 9.75
N GLU A 124 -0.55 -14.68 10.42
CA GLU A 124 -0.14 -15.71 11.40
C GLU A 124 0.70 -16.82 10.77
N THR A 125 0.48 -17.10 9.48
CA THR A 125 1.30 -18.08 8.73
C THR A 125 2.72 -17.57 8.45
N CYS A 126 2.91 -16.25 8.53
CA CYS A 126 4.20 -15.60 8.35
C CYS A 126 4.92 -15.52 9.71
N SER A 127 5.76 -16.51 10.01
CA SER A 127 6.54 -16.58 11.26
C SER A 127 7.66 -15.52 11.32
N THR A 128 7.32 -14.24 11.49
CA THR A 128 8.31 -13.18 11.73
C THR A 128 7.99 -12.36 12.98
N THR A 129 9.03 -12.05 13.75
CA THR A 129 8.97 -11.13 14.89
C THR A 129 9.50 -9.74 14.53
N ASN A 130 10.09 -9.57 13.34
CA ASN A 130 10.64 -8.30 12.87
C ASN A 130 9.51 -7.44 12.26
N PRO A 131 9.19 -6.25 12.82
CA PRO A 131 8.11 -5.41 12.30
C PRO A 131 8.32 -4.93 10.86
N GLU A 132 9.56 -4.70 10.42
CA GLU A 132 9.83 -4.30 9.04
C GLU A 132 9.60 -5.45 8.07
N GLU A 133 10.04 -6.65 8.43
CA GLU A 133 9.79 -7.86 7.64
C GLU A 133 8.29 -8.17 7.57
N TYR A 134 7.57 -8.03 8.69
CA TYR A 134 6.12 -8.15 8.73
C TYR A 134 5.45 -7.21 7.72
N LEU A 135 5.87 -5.93 7.69
CA LEU A 135 5.32 -4.95 6.74
C LEU A 135 5.64 -5.31 5.28
N ARG A 136 6.84 -5.84 4.99
CA ARG A 136 7.23 -6.29 3.64
C ARG A 136 6.37 -7.45 3.18
N LEU A 137 6.20 -8.46 4.04
CA LEU A 137 5.35 -9.63 3.76
C LEU A 137 3.89 -9.20 3.59
N TRP A 138 3.36 -8.39 4.51
CA TRP A 138 2.01 -7.85 4.42
C TRP A 138 1.79 -7.08 3.12
N TYR A 139 2.74 -6.23 2.71
CA TYR A 139 2.59 -5.45 1.48
C TYR A 139 2.61 -6.31 0.21
N ALA A 140 3.35 -7.42 0.23
CA ALA A 140 3.33 -8.40 -0.85
C ALA A 140 1.99 -9.18 -0.92
N PHE A 141 1.43 -9.56 0.24
CA PHE A 141 0.21 -10.38 0.31
C PHE A 141 -1.11 -9.58 0.27
N TYR A 142 -1.09 -8.34 0.73
CA TYR A 142 -2.29 -7.51 0.91
C TYR A 142 -2.14 -6.08 0.42
N GLY A 143 -0.92 -5.58 0.23
CA GLY A 143 -0.71 -4.24 -0.30
C GLY A 143 -0.82 -4.23 -1.82
N VAL A 144 0.17 -3.61 -2.45
CA VAL A 144 0.19 -3.48 -3.91
C VAL A 144 0.25 -4.83 -4.63
N GLY A 145 0.88 -5.86 -4.05
CA GLY A 145 1.03 -7.16 -4.71
C GLY A 145 -0.28 -7.93 -4.85
N ALA A 146 -1.24 -7.71 -3.95
CA ALA A 146 -2.56 -8.33 -4.00
C ALA A 146 -3.49 -7.61 -4.99
N THR A 147 -3.42 -6.28 -4.99
CA THR A 147 -4.31 -5.43 -5.77
C THR A 147 -3.82 -5.21 -7.19
N PHE A 148 -2.51 -5.14 -7.39
CA PHE A 148 -1.84 -4.92 -8.68
C PHE A 148 -0.70 -5.94 -8.85
N PRO A 149 -0.99 -7.21 -9.19
CA PRO A 149 0.00 -8.30 -9.26
C PRO A 149 1.23 -8.04 -10.16
N THR A 150 1.11 -7.17 -11.15
CA THR A 150 2.19 -6.73 -12.04
C THR A 150 3.13 -5.71 -11.40
N ILE A 151 2.73 -5.14 -10.25
CA ILE A 151 3.56 -4.30 -9.40
C ILE A 151 4.18 -5.19 -8.31
N SER A 152 5.50 -5.10 -8.16
CA SER A 152 6.24 -5.93 -7.22
C SER A 152 7.36 -5.13 -6.57
N VAL A 153 7.65 -5.45 -5.31
CA VAL A 153 8.85 -4.94 -4.62
C VAL A 153 9.99 -5.90 -4.87
N ARG A 154 11.08 -5.42 -5.48
CA ARG A 154 12.24 -6.22 -5.89
C ARG A 154 13.51 -5.61 -5.31
N PRO A 155 13.89 -5.98 -4.08
CA PRO A 155 15.15 -5.55 -3.53
C PRO A 155 16.29 -6.07 -4.40
N THR A 156 17.12 -5.16 -4.91
CA THR A 156 18.42 -5.55 -5.44
C THR A 156 19.23 -6.13 -4.29
N ILE A 157 19.62 -7.41 -4.40
CA ILE A 157 20.60 -8.01 -3.49
C ILE A 157 21.89 -7.24 -3.74
N ASN A 158 22.17 -6.26 -2.88
CA ASN A 158 23.54 -5.81 -2.69
C ASN A 158 24.07 -6.70 -1.56
N ASP A 159 24.91 -7.66 -1.94
CA ASP A 159 25.71 -8.51 -1.04
C ASP A 159 26.50 -7.68 -0.02
#